data_AF-A0A098E9Z5-F1
#
_entry.id   AF-A0A098E9Z5-F1
#
_cell.length_a   1.000
_cell.length_b   1.000
_cell.length_c   1.000
_cell.angle_alpha   90.00
_cell.angle_beta   90.00
_cell.angle_gamma   90.00
#
_symmetry.space_group_name_H-M   'P 1'
#
loop_
_entity.id
_entity.type
_entity.pdbx_description
1 polymer ?
#
loop_
_entity_poly.entity_id
_entity_poly.type
_entity_poly.pdbx_seq_one_letter_code
_entity_poly.pdbx_strand_id
1 'polypeptide(L)'
;MDTTLGKIYKIMDALRETKIHMGDDNFSIENFKTNGHQLFTIANSCLRNRMLLLYGGMGANKTTLINVIGSRLRNVPYGDMVSTMIAGHPEQTEEKMIGFMDPRQWMSKYEDGDSIKVMWTNVGKKQMEGYR
;
A
#
# COMPACT_ATOMS: atom_id res chain seq x y z
N MET A 1 6.49 -25.09 -18.12
CA MET A 1 5.79 -24.94 -16.82
C MET A 1 5.89 -23.48 -16.41
N ASP A 2 4.78 -22.75 -16.34
CA ASP A 2 4.74 -21.31 -16.02
C ASP A 2 4.82 -21.14 -14.49
N THR A 3 6.04 -21.11 -13.96
CA THR A 3 6.28 -21.02 -12.51
C THR A 3 5.88 -19.64 -11.99
N THR A 4 5.51 -19.53 -10.71
CA THR A 4 5.20 -18.25 -10.06
C THR A 4 6.37 -17.27 -10.20
N LEU A 5 7.60 -17.78 -10.06
CA LEU A 5 8.81 -16.99 -10.26
C LEU A 5 8.92 -16.46 -11.70
N GLY A 6 8.62 -17.31 -12.70
CA GLY A 6 8.59 -16.92 -14.11
C GLY A 6 7.56 -15.83 -14.42
N LYS A 7 6.39 -15.86 -13.77
CA LYS A 7 5.38 -14.80 -13.88
C LYS A 7 5.85 -13.50 -13.26
N ILE A 8 6.49 -13.55 -12.10
CA ILE A 8 7.07 -12.38 -11.45
C ILE A 8 8.12 -11.73 -12.38
N TYR A 9 8.99 -12.51 -13.02
CA TYR A 9 9.96 -11.96 -13.97
C TYR A 9 9.31 -11.29 -15.17
N LYS A 10 8.28 -11.89 -15.76
CA LYS A 10 7.55 -11.24 -16.86
C LYS A 10 7.00 -9.87 -16.46
N ILE A 11 6.54 -9.73 -15.21
CA ILE A 11 6.09 -8.43 -14.67
C ILE A 11 7.28 -7.50 -14.45
N MET A 12 8.41 -7.99 -13.93
CA MET A 12 9.63 -7.19 -13.74
C MET A 12 10.17 -6.68 -15.08
N ASP A 13 10.19 -7.51 -16.11
CA ASP A 13 10.63 -7.15 -17.47
C ASP A 13 9.69 -6.11 -18.08
N ALA A 14 8.37 -6.31 -17.99
CA ALA A 14 7.40 -5.32 -18.43
C ALA A 14 7.53 -3.98 -17.69
N LEU A 15 7.91 -4.00 -16.40
CA LEU A 15 8.22 -2.78 -15.65
C LEU A 15 9.52 -2.12 -16.12
N ARG A 16 10.55 -2.88 -16.50
CA ARG A 16 11.78 -2.30 -17.07
C ARG A 16 11.50 -1.56 -18.39
N GLU A 17 10.56 -2.05 -19.20
CA GLU A 17 10.14 -1.38 -20.44
C GLU A 17 9.49 0.00 -20.20
N THR A 18 8.90 0.22 -19.03
CA THR A 18 8.30 1.53 -18.68
C THR A 18 9.32 2.63 -18.42
N LYS A 19 10.63 2.35 -18.51
CA LYS A 19 11.74 3.28 -18.27
C LYS A 19 11.73 3.96 -16.89
N ILE A 20 11.00 3.40 -15.93
CA ILE A 20 11.10 3.85 -14.55
C ILE A 20 12.49 3.45 -14.07
N HIS A 21 13.32 4.43 -13.76
CA HIS A 21 14.61 4.17 -13.15
C HIS A 21 14.36 3.55 -11.78
N MET A 22 14.74 2.28 -11.64
CA MET A 22 14.71 1.58 -10.37
C MET A 22 16.16 1.28 -10.01
N GLY A 23 16.49 1.32 -8.72
CA GLY A 23 17.87 1.20 -8.25
C GLY A 23 18.56 -0.09 -8.69
N ASP A 24 19.82 -0.24 -8.32
CA ASP A 24 20.64 -1.36 -8.77
C ASP A 24 20.09 -2.73 -8.37
N ASP A 25 20.53 -3.76 -9.09
CA ASP A 25 20.28 -5.15 -8.73
C ASP A 25 21.07 -5.49 -7.43
N ASN A 26 20.42 -5.22 -6.29
CA ASN A 26 20.96 -5.30 -4.94
C ASN A 26 20.62 -6.58 -4.19
N PHE A 27 19.90 -7.51 -4.83
CA PHE A 27 19.51 -8.78 -4.26
C PHE A 27 20.09 -9.91 -5.10
N SER A 28 20.83 -10.81 -4.47
CA SER A 28 21.36 -11.99 -5.13
C SER A 28 21.27 -13.24 -4.27
N ILE A 29 20.88 -14.34 -4.88
CA ILE A 29 20.92 -15.69 -4.29
C ILE A 29 21.56 -16.61 -5.33
N GLU A 30 22.69 -17.23 -4.98
CA GLU A 30 23.45 -18.10 -5.91
C GLU A 30 23.70 -17.40 -7.26
N ASN A 31 23.20 -17.97 -8.36
CA ASN A 31 23.33 -17.46 -9.73
C ASN A 31 22.25 -16.43 -10.10
N PHE A 32 21.41 -16.05 -9.14
CA PHE A 32 20.32 -15.12 -9.35
C PHE A 32 20.68 -13.75 -8.83
N LYS A 33 20.57 -12.72 -9.66
CA LYS A 33 20.80 -11.31 -9.30
C LYS A 33 19.67 -10.44 -9.85
N THR A 34 19.05 -9.62 -8.99
CA THR A 34 17.95 -8.73 -9.37
C THR A 34 17.80 -7.56 -8.40
N ASN A 35 16.87 -6.65 -8.71
CA ASN A 35 16.44 -5.60 -7.80
C ASN A 35 15.49 -6.19 -6.73
N GLY A 36 15.94 -6.21 -5.48
CA GLY A 36 15.17 -6.76 -4.37
C GLY A 36 13.86 -6.01 -4.10
N HIS A 37 13.85 -4.68 -4.25
CA HIS A 37 12.62 -3.89 -4.05
C HIS A 37 11.54 -4.29 -5.04
N GLN A 38 11.86 -4.47 -6.32
CA GLN A 38 10.91 -4.96 -7.33
C GLN A 38 10.39 -6.35 -6.97
N LEU A 39 11.32 -7.29 -6.73
CA LEU A 39 10.97 -8.68 -6.44
C LEU A 39 10.02 -8.78 -5.26
N PHE A 40 10.37 -8.18 -4.11
CA PHE A 40 9.55 -8.26 -2.92
C PHE A 40 8.24 -7.47 -3.04
N THR A 41 8.21 -6.36 -3.80
CA THR A 41 6.95 -5.61 -4.02
C THR A 41 5.95 -6.41 -4.85
N ILE A 42 6.40 -7.05 -5.93
CA ILE A 42 5.56 -7.90 -6.77
C ILE A 42 5.17 -9.19 -6.03
N ALA A 43 6.12 -9.81 -5.32
CA ALA A 43 5.81 -10.99 -4.53
C ALA A 43 4.76 -10.68 -3.44
N ASN A 44 4.93 -9.57 -2.69
CA ASN A 44 3.98 -9.18 -1.65
C ASN A 44 2.61 -8.82 -2.22
N SER A 45 2.53 -8.18 -3.39
CA SER A 45 1.24 -7.86 -4.01
C SER A 45 0.46 -9.09 -4.49
N CYS A 46 1.15 -10.22 -4.72
CA CYS A 46 0.50 -11.51 -4.98
C CYS A 46 0.00 -12.21 -3.70
N LEU A 47 0.42 -11.77 -2.51
CA LEU A 47 0.03 -12.36 -1.24
C LEU A 47 -1.11 -11.56 -0.60
N ARG A 48 -2.17 -12.26 -0.16
CA ARG A 48 -3.26 -11.63 0.60
C ARG A 48 -2.82 -11.39 2.05
N ASN A 49 -3.21 -10.25 2.63
CA ASN A 49 -3.00 -9.91 4.04
C ASN A 49 -1.52 -9.98 4.46
N ARG A 50 -0.63 -9.41 3.65
CA ARG A 50 0.80 -9.28 3.95
C ARG A 50 1.25 -7.83 3.83
N MET A 51 2.21 -7.47 4.68
CA MET A 51 2.81 -6.15 4.74
C MET A 51 4.24 -6.22 4.24
N LEU A 52 4.62 -5.23 3.44
CA LEU A 52 6.00 -5.03 2.98
C LEU A 52 6.49 -3.67 3.46
N LEU A 53 7.65 -3.65 4.11
CA LEU A 53 8.36 -2.43 4.45
C LEU A 53 9.53 -2.24 3.49
N LEU A 54 9.42 -1.24 2.61
CA LEU A 54 10.54 -0.81 1.75
C LEU A 54 11.35 0.27 2.46
N TYR A 55 12.60 -0.04 2.79
CA TYR A 55 13.57 0.90 3.37
C TYR A 55 14.72 1.18 2.40
N GLY A 56 15.36 2.35 2.54
CA GLY A 56 16.47 2.79 1.70
C GLY A 56 16.58 4.31 1.62
N GLY A 57 17.63 4.83 0.98
CA GLY A 57 17.90 6.28 0.88
C GLY A 57 16.80 7.10 0.21
N MET A 58 16.84 8.43 0.40
CA MET A 58 16.00 9.36 -0.37
C MET A 58 16.32 9.23 -1.88
N GLY A 59 15.31 9.39 -2.73
CA GLY A 59 15.47 9.26 -4.18
C GLY A 59 15.54 7.82 -4.71
N ALA A 60 15.48 6.79 -3.85
CA ALA A 60 15.47 5.38 -4.27
C ALA A 60 14.14 4.92 -4.94
N ASN A 61 13.28 5.85 -5.33
CA ASN A 61 12.00 5.59 -6.01
C ASN A 61 11.03 4.62 -5.32
N LYS A 62 11.16 4.41 -3.99
CA LYS A 62 10.32 3.51 -3.19
C LYS A 62 8.82 3.84 -3.31
N THR A 63 8.47 5.10 -3.08
CA THR A 63 7.08 5.57 -3.16
C THR A 63 6.54 5.45 -4.59
N THR A 64 7.33 5.80 -5.59
CA THR A 64 6.97 5.68 -7.00
C THR A 64 6.72 4.21 -7.38
N LEU A 65 7.60 3.30 -6.96
CA LEU A 65 7.49 1.87 -7.22
C LEU A 65 6.18 1.29 -6.69
N ILE A 66 5.85 1.57 -5.43
CA ILE A 66 4.62 1.07 -4.80
C ILE A 66 3.38 1.59 -5.55
N ASN A 67 3.36 2.87 -5.93
CA ASN A 67 2.21 3.45 -6.63
C ASN A 67 2.09 2.96 -8.09
N VAL A 68 3.20 2.74 -8.79
CA VAL A 68 3.17 2.17 -10.14
C VAL A 68 2.67 0.73 -10.09
N ILE A 69 3.25 -0.12 -9.24
CA ILE A 69 2.81 -1.51 -9.11
C ILE A 69 1.35 -1.58 -8.64
N GLY A 70 0.98 -0.77 -7.65
CA GLY A 70 -0.38 -0.68 -7.13
C GLY A 70 -1.39 -0.29 -8.21
N SER A 71 -1.12 0.79 -8.96
CA SER A 71 -2.01 1.25 -10.04
C SER A 71 -2.21 0.19 -11.12
N ARG A 72 -1.15 -0.52 -11.52
CA ARG A 72 -1.21 -1.57 -12.54
C ARG A 72 -1.94 -2.82 -12.06
N LEU A 73 -1.64 -3.31 -10.86
CA LEU A 73 -2.26 -4.53 -10.34
C LEU A 73 -3.72 -4.33 -9.93
N ARG A 74 -4.09 -3.10 -9.53
CA ARG A 74 -5.48 -2.75 -9.21
C ARG A 74 -6.27 -2.22 -10.40
N ASN A 75 -5.61 -2.00 -11.54
CA ASN A 75 -6.19 -1.37 -12.73
C ASN A 75 -6.87 -0.03 -12.43
N VAL A 76 -6.18 0.85 -11.70
CA VAL A 76 -6.64 2.21 -11.37
C VAL A 76 -5.66 3.24 -11.91
N PRO A 77 -6.09 4.48 -12.22
CA PRO A 77 -5.18 5.56 -12.59
C PRO A 77 -4.09 5.80 -11.54
N TYR A 78 -2.89 6.20 -11.99
CA TYR A 78 -1.76 6.46 -11.09
C TYR A 78 -2.10 7.52 -10.02
N GLY A 79 -2.77 8.61 -10.40
CA GLY A 79 -3.19 9.66 -9.47
C GLY A 79 -4.15 9.13 -8.40
N ASP A 80 -5.08 8.25 -8.78
CA ASP A 80 -6.03 7.64 -7.84
C ASP A 80 -5.28 6.74 -6.86
N MET A 81 -4.30 5.96 -7.32
CA MET A 81 -3.46 5.16 -6.43
C MET A 81 -2.70 6.05 -5.42
N VAL A 82 -2.07 7.12 -5.88
CA VAL A 82 -1.35 8.07 -5.01
C VAL A 82 -2.28 8.70 -3.98
N SER A 83 -3.53 9.00 -4.34
CA SER A 83 -4.52 9.56 -3.41
C SER A 83 -4.93 8.62 -2.28
N THR A 84 -4.64 7.32 -2.39
CA THR A 84 -4.85 6.35 -1.30
C THR A 84 -3.71 6.31 -0.29
N MET A 85 -2.59 6.97 -0.58
CA MET A 85 -1.41 6.95 0.29
C MET A 85 -1.66 7.76 1.55
N ILE A 86 -1.35 7.16 2.71
CA ILE A 86 -1.24 7.87 3.98
C ILE A 86 0.23 8.19 4.21
N ALA A 87 0.56 9.48 4.25
CA ALA A 87 1.91 9.93 4.58
C ALA A 87 2.07 10.01 6.10
N GLY A 88 3.13 9.38 6.62
CA GLY A 88 3.47 9.49 8.04
C GLY A 88 3.88 10.93 8.38
N HIS A 89 3.32 11.45 9.47
CA HIS A 89 3.63 12.75 10.06
C HIS A 89 3.80 12.53 11.57
N PRO A 90 4.72 13.21 12.27
CA PRO A 90 4.94 12.98 13.71
C PRO A 90 3.67 13.13 14.56
N GLU A 91 2.75 13.99 14.13
CA GLU A 91 1.44 14.30 14.73
C GLU A 91 0.30 13.43 14.19
N GLN A 92 0.59 12.35 13.46
CA GLN A 92 -0.42 11.35 13.10
C GLN A 92 -0.81 10.55 14.34
N THR A 93 -2.12 10.45 14.56
CA THR A 93 -2.71 9.65 15.63
C THR A 93 -3.61 8.57 15.04
N GLU A 94 -3.99 7.58 15.85
CA GLU A 94 -4.89 6.50 15.43
C GLU A 94 -6.23 7.06 14.91
N GLU A 95 -6.77 8.10 15.57
CA GLU A 95 -8.02 8.74 15.20
C GLU A 95 -7.96 9.41 13.82
N LYS A 96 -6.79 9.91 13.43
CA LYS A 96 -6.55 10.47 12.08
C LYS A 96 -6.39 9.39 11.01
N MET A 97 -5.99 8.18 11.39
CA MET A 97 -5.77 7.07 10.45
C MET A 97 -7.01 6.21 10.24
N ILE A 98 -7.71 5.83 11.31
CA ILE A 98 -8.81 4.85 11.28
C ILE A 98 -10.17 5.55 11.28
N GLY A 99 -10.41 6.40 12.26
CA GLY A 99 -11.66 7.12 12.44
C GLY A 99 -11.69 7.84 13.77
N PHE A 100 -12.45 8.93 13.83
CA PHE A 100 -12.55 9.75 15.04
C PHE A 100 -14.01 9.87 15.47
N MET A 101 -14.24 9.94 16.78
CA MET A 101 -15.58 10.12 17.33
C MET A 101 -16.17 11.44 16.82
N ASP A 102 -17.44 11.45 16.39
CA ASP A 102 -18.07 12.70 15.93
C ASP A 102 -18.19 13.68 17.11
N PRO A 103 -17.47 14.82 17.11
CA PRO A 103 -17.46 15.77 18.23
C PRO A 103 -18.84 16.36 18.51
N ARG A 104 -19.74 16.37 17.51
CA ARG A 104 -21.12 16.86 17.65
C ARG A 104 -21.91 16.09 18.70
N GLN A 105 -21.51 14.85 18.98
CA GLN A 105 -22.16 14.03 19.99
C GLN A 105 -21.80 14.44 21.41
N TRP A 106 -20.71 15.19 21.63
CA TRP A 106 -20.39 15.73 22.95
C TRP A 106 -21.48 16.70 23.43
N MET A 107 -22.11 17.38 22.48
CA MET A 107 -23.19 18.34 22.74
C MET A 107 -24.58 17.67 22.79
N SER A 108 -24.70 16.39 22.45
CA SER A 108 -25.98 15.67 22.50
C SER A 108 -26.18 15.00 23.86
N LYS A 109 -27.42 15.03 24.36
CA LYS A 109 -27.82 14.15 25.46
C LYS A 109 -27.83 12.72 24.92
N TYR A 110 -26.83 11.93 25.29
CA TYR A 110 -26.85 10.49 25.03
C TYR A 110 -27.93 9.86 25.92
N GLU A 111 -28.82 9.07 25.32
CA GLU A 111 -29.70 8.17 26.06
C GLU A 111 -28.99 6.81 26.24
N ASP A 112 -29.29 6.10 27.33
CA ASP A 112 -28.73 4.77 27.58
C ASP A 112 -29.10 3.82 26.44
N GLY A 113 -28.08 3.34 25.70
CA GLY A 113 -28.24 2.45 24.56
C GLY A 113 -27.88 3.05 23.20
N ASP A 114 -27.61 4.36 23.11
CA ASP A 114 -27.16 4.98 21.86
C ASP A 114 -25.74 4.53 21.46
N SER A 115 -25.59 4.02 20.23
CA SER A 115 -24.29 3.63 19.68
C SER A 115 -23.44 4.87 19.38
N ILE A 116 -22.19 4.88 19.85
CA ILE A 116 -21.19 5.91 19.51
C ILE A 116 -21.04 6.01 17.99
N LYS A 117 -21.31 7.19 17.43
CA LYS A 117 -21.09 7.47 16.00
C LYS A 117 -19.62 7.79 15.77
N VAL A 118 -19.01 7.09 14.83
CA VAL A 118 -17.62 7.29 14.43
C VAL A 118 -17.59 7.83 13.01
N MET A 119 -16.85 8.92 12.80
CA MET A 119 -16.49 9.39 11.48
C MET A 119 -15.26 8.62 10.98
N TRP A 120 -15.52 7.60 10.16
CA TRP A 120 -14.49 6.75 9.59
C TRP A 120 -13.75 7.42 8.44
N THR A 121 -12.43 7.23 8.39
CA THR A 121 -11.65 7.57 7.20
C THR A 121 -12.00 6.64 6.04
N ASN A 122 -11.63 7.01 4.82
CA ASN A 122 -11.85 6.14 3.65
C ASN A 122 -11.19 4.76 3.80
N VAL A 123 -10.08 4.68 4.55
CA VAL A 123 -9.38 3.43 4.85
C VAL A 123 -10.14 2.62 5.90
N GLY A 124 -10.59 3.27 7.00
CA GLY A 124 -11.40 2.63 8.02
C GLY A 124 -12.71 2.04 7.48
N LYS A 125 -13.40 2.75 6.57
CA LYS A 125 -14.63 2.26 5.93
C LYS A 125 -14.39 0.96 5.14
N LYS A 126 -13.36 0.93 4.29
CA LYS A 126 -13.01 -0.27 3.49
C LYS A 126 -12.62 -1.46 4.36
N GLN A 127 -11.99 -1.22 5.52
CA GLN A 127 -11.62 -2.29 6.45
C GLN A 127 -12.85 -2.90 7.13
N MET A 128 -13.88 -2.11 7.44
CA MET A 128 -15.14 -2.59 8.01
C MET A 128 -16.01 -3.34 6.99
N GLU A 129 -15.99 -2.94 5.72
CA GLU A 129 -16.72 -3.63 4.64
C GLU A 129 -16.14 -5.00 4.31
N GLY A 130 -14.83 -5.21 4.51
CA GLY A 130 -14.15 -6.48 4.26
C GLY A 130 -14.34 -7.57 5.34
N TYR A 131 -15.05 -7.25 6.43
CA TYR A 131 -15.40 -8.19 7.52
C TYR A 131 -16.85 -8.71 7.44
N ARG A 132 -17.59 -8.37 6.37
CA ARG A 132 -18.93 -8.89 6.10
C ARG A 132 -18.93 -10.00 5.07
#